data_AF-A0A9P6XWI3-F1
#
_entry.id   AF-A0A9P6XWI3-F1
#
_cell.length_a   1.000
_cell.length_b   1.000
_cell.length_c   1.000
_cell.angle_alpha   90.00
_cell.angle_beta   90.00
_cell.angle_gamma   90.00
#
_symmetry.space_group_name_H-M   'P 1'
#
loop_
_entity.id
_entity.type
_entity.pdbx_description
1 polymer ?
#
loop_
_entity_poly.entity_id
_entity_poly.type
_entity_poly.pdbx_seq_one_letter_code
_entity_poly.pdbx_strand_id
1 'polypeptide(L)'
;MGKQFDVLMHDGMKWKLGQDIDCSVISTPGHTPACMSYRIGDAAFVGDTLFMPDIGTARCDFPGGSVQDMYKSIHKMYNLWPNDTRIYVGHDYPPKERSYRWMTLLEDHKKSNKMIHEQVSMNEFIKMRQERDKVLKAPRYIHPSIQTNLRGGNLPTPETSVHDKTTLHQFFKLPIKWDKQ
;
A
#
# COMPACT_ATOMS: atom_id res chain seq x y z
N MET A 1 5.18 17.50 9.39
CA MET A 1 4.12 16.69 8.71
C MET A 1 3.80 15.51 9.63
N GLY A 2 2.55 15.06 9.75
CA GLY A 2 2.21 13.88 10.57
C GLY A 2 1.69 14.15 11.99
N LYS A 3 1.51 15.41 12.40
CA LYS A 3 0.98 15.79 13.74
C LYS A 3 -0.42 15.26 14.08
N GLN A 4 -1.14 14.80 13.05
CA GLN A 4 -2.46 14.20 13.16
C GLN A 4 -2.44 12.73 13.60
N PHE A 5 -1.25 12.12 13.72
CA PHE A 5 -1.06 10.74 14.17
C PHE A 5 -0.34 10.74 15.52
N ASP A 6 -0.73 9.83 16.43
CA ASP A 6 -0.14 9.73 17.77
C ASP A 6 1.28 9.15 17.73
N VAL A 7 1.51 8.18 16.83
CA VAL A 7 2.79 7.50 16.69
C VAL A 7 3.21 7.51 15.23
N LEU A 8 4.43 7.98 14.98
CA LEU A 8 5.08 7.91 13.67
C LEU A 8 6.08 6.75 13.69
N MET A 9 5.76 5.70 12.95
CA MET A 9 6.63 4.53 12.82
C MET A 9 7.83 4.86 11.91
N HIS A 10 8.99 4.26 12.20
CA HIS A 10 10.19 4.36 11.36
C HIS A 10 10.77 2.97 11.07
N ASP A 11 11.61 2.88 10.02
CA ASP A 11 12.24 1.61 9.63
C ASP A 11 12.98 0.97 10.80
N GLY A 12 12.77 -0.34 10.99
CA GLY A 12 13.44 -1.12 12.03
C GLY A 12 12.88 -0.94 13.43
N MET A 13 11.84 -0.11 13.64
CA MET A 13 11.21 0.03 14.96
C MET A 13 10.64 -1.31 15.42
N LYS A 14 10.80 -1.61 16.71
CA LYS A 14 10.32 -2.83 17.37
C LYS A 14 9.51 -2.48 18.61
N TRP A 15 8.50 -3.27 18.90
CA TRP A 15 7.68 -3.16 20.11
C TRP A 15 7.11 -4.52 20.50
N LYS A 16 6.45 -4.59 21.67
CA LYS A 16 5.70 -5.76 22.12
C LYS A 16 4.21 -5.48 22.00
N LEU A 17 3.45 -6.47 21.54
CA LEU A 17 1.99 -6.51 21.66
C LEU A 17 1.62 -7.48 22.79
N GLY A 18 1.02 -6.97 23.86
CA GLY A 18 0.90 -7.73 25.11
C GLY A 18 2.28 -8.00 25.72
N GLN A 19 2.44 -9.12 26.42
CA GLN A 19 3.70 -9.45 27.10
C GLN A 19 4.72 -10.11 26.15
N ASP A 20 4.26 -10.96 25.23
CA ASP A 20 5.16 -11.91 24.55
C ASP A 20 5.22 -11.78 23.02
N ILE A 21 4.34 -11.01 22.37
CA ILE A 21 4.32 -10.94 20.91
C ILE A 21 5.30 -9.87 20.41
N ASP A 22 6.41 -10.32 19.82
CA ASP A 22 7.34 -9.43 19.14
C ASP A 22 6.75 -8.82 17.89
N CYS A 23 6.86 -7.50 17.81
CA CYS A 23 6.45 -6.74 16.66
C CYS A 23 7.63 -5.95 16.10
N SER A 24 7.69 -5.85 14.79
CA SER A 24 8.65 -5.01 14.09
C SER A 24 8.01 -4.41 12.85
N VAL A 25 8.56 -3.31 12.39
CA VAL A 25 8.13 -2.66 11.15
C VAL A 25 9.34 -2.39 10.26
N ILE A 26 9.15 -2.53 8.96
CA ILE A 26 10.12 -2.06 7.96
C ILE A 26 9.44 -1.08 7.02
N SER A 27 10.20 -0.08 6.59
CA SER A 27 9.82 0.80 5.50
C SER A 27 9.91 0.04 4.19
N THR A 28 8.81 0.07 3.43
CA THR A 28 8.63 -0.68 2.19
C THR A 28 8.05 0.22 1.10
N PRO A 29 8.75 1.33 0.77
CA PRO A 29 8.29 2.28 -0.22
C PRO A 29 8.20 1.64 -1.61
N GLY A 30 7.34 2.22 -2.44
CA GLY A 30 7.20 1.81 -3.84
C GLY A 30 5.81 2.15 -4.37
N HIS A 31 4.78 1.61 -3.72
CA HIS A 31 3.40 2.00 -4.02
C HIS A 31 3.13 3.45 -3.63
N THR A 32 3.59 3.82 -2.43
CA THR A 32 3.71 5.20 -1.95
C THR A 32 5.05 5.34 -1.21
N PRO A 33 5.58 6.56 -1.00
CA PRO A 33 6.82 6.74 -0.26
C PRO A 33 6.70 6.44 1.25
N ALA A 34 5.47 6.29 1.76
CA ALA A 34 5.19 6.09 3.19
C ALA A 34 4.73 4.66 3.52
N CYS A 35 4.79 3.72 2.57
CA CYS A 35 4.41 2.34 2.80
C CYS A 35 5.32 1.69 3.86
N MET A 36 4.70 0.98 4.80
CA MET A 36 5.35 0.22 5.87
C MET A 36 4.77 -1.19 5.89
N SER A 37 5.59 -2.17 6.25
CA SER A 37 5.14 -3.55 6.48
C SER A 37 5.41 -3.96 7.92
N TYR A 38 4.38 -4.48 8.57
CA TYR A 38 4.37 -4.79 10.00
C TYR A 38 4.48 -6.30 10.19
N ARG A 39 5.53 -6.77 10.87
CA ARG A 39 5.64 -8.18 11.30
C ARG A 39 5.24 -8.28 12.76
N ILE A 40 4.25 -9.13 13.05
CA ILE A 40 3.68 -9.39 14.37
C ILE A 40 3.79 -10.90 14.59
N GLY A 41 4.74 -11.32 15.43
CA GLY A 41 5.10 -12.74 15.59
C GLY A 41 5.55 -13.39 14.28
N ASP A 42 4.81 -14.41 13.85
CA ASP A 42 5.04 -15.19 12.63
C ASP A 42 4.28 -14.65 11.39
N ALA A 43 3.50 -13.58 11.55
CA ALA A 43 2.72 -12.96 10.49
C ALA A 43 3.28 -11.59 10.08
N ALA A 44 3.18 -11.26 8.79
CA ALA A 44 3.50 -9.94 8.27
C ALA A 44 2.35 -9.35 7.46
N PHE A 45 2.00 -8.11 7.74
CA PHE A 45 0.98 -7.32 7.05
C PHE A 45 1.71 -6.34 6.12
N VAL A 46 1.61 -6.58 4.81
CA VAL A 46 2.47 -5.92 3.81
C VAL A 46 1.79 -4.81 3.02
N GLY A 47 0.53 -4.49 3.36
CA GLY A 47 -0.26 -3.49 2.67
C GLY A 47 -0.31 -3.73 1.15
N ASP A 48 -0.22 -2.65 0.38
CA ASP A 48 -0.12 -2.68 -1.08
C ASP A 48 1.34 -2.74 -1.56
N THR A 49 2.13 -3.67 -1.01
CA THR A 49 3.44 -4.04 -1.56
C THR A 49 3.31 -5.31 -2.41
N LEU A 50 2.79 -6.39 -1.82
CA LEU A 50 2.48 -7.64 -2.51
C LEU A 50 0.97 -7.85 -2.57
N PHE A 51 0.50 -8.42 -3.69
CA PHE A 51 -0.79 -9.11 -3.76
C PHE A 51 -0.56 -10.62 -3.79
N MET A 52 -1.64 -11.40 -3.75
CA MET A 52 -1.55 -12.86 -3.92
C MET A 52 -0.65 -13.23 -5.12
N PRO A 53 0.10 -14.35 -5.08
CA PRO A 53 1.12 -14.66 -6.09
C PRO A 53 0.60 -14.63 -7.54
N ASP A 54 -0.67 -15.02 -7.75
CA ASP A 54 -1.36 -14.99 -9.04
C ASP A 54 -1.75 -13.56 -9.50
N ILE A 55 -1.69 -12.56 -8.63
CA ILE A 55 -2.00 -11.15 -8.93
C ILE A 55 -0.72 -10.32 -9.09
N GLY A 56 0.34 -10.59 -8.32
CA GLY A 56 1.63 -9.91 -8.45
C GLY A 56 1.83 -8.78 -7.43
N THR A 57 2.07 -7.56 -7.90
CA THR A 57 2.39 -6.38 -7.08
C THR A 57 1.43 -5.22 -7.33
N ALA A 58 1.42 -4.25 -6.41
CA ALA A 58 0.68 -3.00 -6.56
C ALA A 58 1.27 -2.06 -7.62
N ARG A 59 0.48 -1.07 -8.02
CA ARG A 59 0.88 0.04 -8.91
C ARG A 59 1.90 0.95 -8.24
N CYS A 60 2.72 1.67 -9.01
CA CYS A 60 3.75 2.58 -8.49
C CYS A 60 3.66 4.00 -9.08
N ASP A 61 2.55 4.34 -9.73
CA ASP A 61 2.33 5.60 -10.45
C ASP A 61 1.60 6.69 -9.63
N PHE A 62 1.42 6.47 -8.33
CA PHE A 62 1.00 7.54 -7.43
C PHE A 62 2.12 8.57 -7.22
N PRO A 63 1.81 9.81 -6.79
CA PRO A 63 2.83 10.79 -6.45
C PRO A 63 3.84 10.24 -5.43
N GLY A 64 5.12 10.22 -5.82
CA GLY A 64 6.21 9.65 -5.01
C GLY A 64 6.31 8.11 -5.04
N GLY A 65 5.48 7.43 -5.82
CA GLY A 65 5.63 6.01 -6.10
C GLY A 65 6.89 5.74 -6.95
N SER A 66 7.48 4.56 -6.77
CA SER A 66 8.78 4.20 -7.35
C SER A 66 8.87 2.70 -7.57
N VAL A 67 9.00 2.29 -8.82
CA VAL A 67 9.08 0.87 -9.21
C VAL A 67 10.40 0.25 -8.72
N GLN A 68 11.48 1.03 -8.75
CA GLN A 68 12.78 0.65 -8.22
C GLN A 68 12.72 0.39 -6.72
N ASP A 69 12.04 1.25 -5.97
CA ASP A 69 11.92 1.10 -4.52
C ASP A 69 10.97 -0.05 -4.18
N MET A 70 9.89 -0.26 -4.94
CA MET A 70 9.03 -1.43 -4.80
C MET A 70 9.83 -2.73 -4.90
N TYR A 71 10.69 -2.85 -5.91
CA TYR A 71 11.55 -4.02 -6.08
C TYR A 71 12.48 -4.22 -4.87
N LYS A 72 13.19 -3.16 -4.46
CA LYS A 72 14.11 -3.21 -3.32
C LYS A 72 13.39 -3.59 -2.02
N SER A 73 12.19 -3.04 -1.80
CA SER A 73 11.35 -3.31 -0.64
C SER A 73 10.94 -4.78 -0.57
N ILE A 74 10.49 -5.35 -1.68
CA ILE A 74 10.08 -6.76 -1.75
C ILE A 74 11.28 -7.69 -1.54
N HIS A 75 12.43 -7.41 -2.19
CA HIS A 75 13.63 -8.22 -1.97
C HIS A 75 14.21 -8.07 -0.54
N LYS A 76 14.07 -6.90 0.09
CA LYS A 76 14.39 -6.73 1.53
C LYS A 76 13.54 -7.69 2.37
N MET A 77 12.24 -7.79 2.13
CA MET A 77 11.37 -8.76 2.84
C MET A 77 11.81 -10.20 2.61
N TYR A 78 12.05 -10.58 1.35
CA TYR A 78 12.47 -11.93 0.96
C TYR A 78 13.76 -12.37 1.65
N ASN A 79 14.68 -11.46 1.89
CA ASN A 79 15.97 -11.74 2.54
C ASN A 79 15.89 -11.67 4.08
N LEU A 80 14.99 -10.85 4.62
CA LEU A 80 14.93 -10.57 6.06
C LEU A 80 14.06 -11.58 6.82
N TRP A 81 12.99 -12.06 6.21
CA TRP A 81 11.98 -12.87 6.89
C TRP A 81 12.06 -14.37 6.53
N PRO A 82 11.74 -15.28 7.48
CA PRO A 82 11.65 -16.71 7.21
C PRO A 82 10.63 -17.07 6.12
N ASN A 83 10.90 -18.15 5.38
CA ASN A 83 10.05 -18.64 4.30
C ASN A 83 8.61 -18.99 4.74
N ASP A 84 8.44 -19.46 5.99
CA ASP A 84 7.16 -19.80 6.60
C ASP A 84 6.41 -18.58 7.19
N THR A 85 6.94 -17.36 7.04
CA THR A 85 6.23 -16.14 7.44
C THR A 85 4.90 -16.04 6.70
N ARG A 86 3.80 -15.92 7.45
CA ARG A 86 2.46 -15.73 6.89
C ARG A 86 2.32 -14.29 6.37
N ILE A 87 2.15 -14.12 5.07
CA ILE A 87 2.01 -12.81 4.44
C ILE A 87 0.54 -12.47 4.26
N TYR A 88 0.08 -11.44 4.94
CA TYR A 88 -1.25 -10.86 4.81
C TYR A 88 -1.21 -9.64 3.89
N VAL A 89 -1.95 -9.71 2.78
CA VAL A 89 -1.98 -8.66 1.75
C VAL A 89 -3.05 -7.60 2.06
N GLY A 90 -2.83 -6.36 1.60
CA GLY A 90 -3.80 -5.27 1.81
C GLY A 90 -5.10 -5.42 1.01
N HIS A 91 -5.01 -6.01 -0.19
CA HIS A 91 -6.15 -6.24 -1.06
C HIS A 91 -6.01 -7.55 -1.83
N ASP A 92 -7.16 -8.07 -2.27
CA ASP A 92 -7.24 -9.18 -3.21
C ASP A 92 -8.26 -8.87 -4.31
N TYR A 93 -7.86 -9.11 -5.55
CA TYR A 93 -8.66 -8.89 -6.76
C TYR A 93 -8.70 -10.20 -7.56
N PRO A 94 -9.42 -11.23 -7.07
CA PRO A 94 -9.38 -12.56 -7.64
C PRO A 94 -9.85 -12.57 -9.10
N PRO A 95 -9.23 -13.38 -9.97
CA PRO A 95 -9.87 -13.78 -11.22
C PRO A 95 -11.14 -14.58 -10.92
N LYS A 96 -12.05 -14.71 -11.89
CA LYS A 96 -13.40 -15.26 -11.69
C LYS A 96 -13.40 -16.69 -11.13
N GLU A 97 -12.33 -17.42 -11.36
CA GLU A 97 -12.17 -18.84 -11.10
C GLU A 97 -11.77 -19.15 -9.65
N ARG A 98 -11.48 -18.13 -8.82
CA ARG A 98 -11.15 -18.35 -7.41
C ARG A 98 -11.88 -17.41 -6.45
N SER A 99 -12.06 -17.90 -5.23
CA SER A 99 -12.51 -17.09 -4.10
C SER A 99 -11.42 -16.12 -3.63
N TYR A 100 -11.85 -15.14 -2.82
CA TYR A 100 -10.95 -14.21 -2.15
C TYR A 100 -9.95 -14.95 -1.27
N ARG A 101 -8.71 -14.45 -1.27
CA ARG A 101 -7.62 -14.89 -0.40
C ARG A 101 -6.94 -13.67 0.19
N TRP A 102 -6.50 -13.77 1.42
CA TRP A 102 -5.84 -12.67 2.15
C TRP A 102 -4.47 -13.06 2.69
N MET A 103 -4.09 -14.34 2.60
CA MET A 103 -2.87 -14.87 3.18
C MET A 103 -2.26 -15.98 2.32
N THR A 104 -0.93 -15.98 2.22
CA THR A 104 -0.09 -17.08 1.70
C THR A 104 1.26 -17.07 2.43
N LEU A 105 2.15 -18.04 2.18
CA LEU A 105 3.49 -18.02 2.76
C LEU A 105 4.45 -17.15 1.95
N LEU A 106 5.47 -16.59 2.62
CA LEU A 106 6.54 -15.84 1.95
C LEU A 106 7.23 -16.69 0.86
N GLU A 107 7.39 -17.99 1.13
CA GLU A 107 7.92 -18.95 0.16
C GLU A 107 7.11 -19.02 -1.14
N ASP A 108 5.77 -18.92 -1.07
CA ASP A 108 4.92 -18.95 -2.25
C ASP A 108 5.16 -17.71 -3.13
N HIS A 109 5.35 -16.55 -2.50
CA HIS A 109 5.71 -15.33 -3.23
C HIS A 109 7.07 -15.47 -3.91
N LYS A 110 8.07 -15.96 -3.17
CA LYS A 110 9.42 -16.19 -3.70
C LYS A 110 9.44 -17.12 -4.91
N LYS A 111 8.66 -18.19 -4.86
CA LYS A 111 8.61 -19.20 -5.93
C LYS A 111 7.73 -18.80 -7.11
N SER A 112 6.59 -18.16 -6.85
CA SER A 112 5.49 -18.14 -7.81
C SER A 112 4.81 -16.78 -8.01
N ASN A 113 5.26 -15.70 -7.34
CA ASN A 113 4.69 -14.38 -7.61
C ASN A 113 4.91 -14.00 -9.08
N LYS A 114 3.83 -13.85 -9.85
CA LYS A 114 3.91 -13.71 -11.31
C LYS A 114 4.67 -12.48 -11.82
N MET A 115 4.94 -11.50 -10.95
CA MET A 115 5.66 -10.28 -11.30
C MET A 115 7.06 -10.21 -10.68
N ILE A 116 7.28 -10.84 -9.53
CA ILE A 116 8.50 -10.64 -8.73
C ILE A 116 8.85 -11.87 -7.88
N HIS A 117 8.77 -13.06 -8.48
CA HIS A 117 9.42 -14.24 -7.92
C HIS A 117 10.95 -14.06 -7.94
N GLU A 118 11.71 -14.85 -7.18
CA GLU A 118 13.15 -14.63 -6.91
C GLU A 118 14.05 -14.59 -8.15
N GLN A 119 13.59 -15.13 -9.28
CA GLN A 119 14.35 -15.16 -10.53
C GLN A 119 14.10 -13.94 -11.42
N VAL A 120 13.11 -13.08 -11.11
CA VAL A 120 12.83 -11.87 -11.87
C VAL A 120 13.87 -10.81 -11.54
N SER A 121 14.58 -10.31 -12.55
CA SER A 121 15.53 -9.21 -12.38
C SER A 121 14.83 -7.86 -12.19
N MET A 122 15.55 -6.90 -11.60
CA MET A 122 15.05 -5.52 -11.45
C MET A 122 14.62 -4.90 -12.78
N ASN A 123 15.36 -5.14 -13.87
CA ASN A 123 15.03 -4.56 -15.17
C ASN A 123 13.74 -5.15 -15.75
N GLU A 124 13.54 -6.46 -15.62
CA GLU A 124 12.31 -7.14 -16.05
C GLU A 124 11.11 -6.63 -15.25
N PHE A 125 11.24 -6.53 -13.92
CA PHE A 125 10.19 -5.99 -13.07
C PHE A 125 9.86 -4.54 -13.42
N ILE A 126 10.88 -3.69 -13.60
CA ILE A 126 10.67 -2.27 -13.95
C ILE A 126 9.88 -2.14 -15.24
N LYS A 127 10.31 -2.85 -16.28
CA LYS A 127 9.65 -2.83 -17.59
C LYS A 127 8.19 -3.25 -17.46
N MET A 128 7.95 -4.44 -16.88
CA MET A 128 6.61 -4.99 -16.72
C MET A 128 5.68 -4.05 -15.93
N ARG A 129 6.17 -3.53 -14.80
CA ARG A 129 5.37 -2.71 -13.88
C ARG A 129 5.02 -1.36 -14.50
N GLN A 130 5.97 -0.70 -15.17
CA GLN A 130 5.74 0.57 -15.86
C GLN A 130 4.77 0.43 -17.04
N GLU A 131 4.90 -0.64 -17.84
CA GLU A 131 3.96 -0.93 -18.92
C GLU A 131 2.54 -1.15 -18.39
N ARG A 132 2.41 -1.87 -17.27
CA ARG A 132 1.13 -2.11 -16.62
C ARG A 132 0.54 -0.83 -16.01
N ASP A 133 1.34 0.03 -15.40
CA ASP A 133 0.84 1.24 -14.75
C ASP A 133 0.25 2.24 -15.76
N LYS A 134 0.80 2.32 -16.98
CA LYS A 134 0.31 3.20 -18.06
C LYS A 134 -1.15 2.95 -18.46
N VAL A 135 -1.67 1.73 -18.24
CA VAL A 135 -3.04 1.35 -18.64
C VAL A 135 -4.05 1.40 -17.49
N LEU A 136 -3.59 1.69 -16.25
CA LEU A 136 -4.47 1.72 -15.09
C LEU A 136 -5.20 3.05 -14.96
N LYS A 137 -6.53 2.99 -14.80
CA LYS A 137 -7.32 4.17 -14.43
C LYS A 137 -7.03 4.58 -12.98
N ALA A 138 -7.28 5.84 -12.65
CA ALA A 138 -7.26 6.30 -11.28
C ALA A 138 -8.29 5.51 -10.44
N PRO A 139 -7.98 5.13 -9.18
CA PRO A 139 -8.95 4.49 -8.30
C PRO A 139 -10.17 5.39 -8.08
N ARG A 140 -11.37 4.80 -8.10
CA ARG A 140 -12.65 5.52 -8.01
C ARG A 140 -12.73 6.50 -6.84
N TYR A 141 -12.16 6.14 -5.69
CA TYR A 141 -12.25 6.91 -4.45
C TYR A 141 -10.94 7.61 -4.06
N ILE A 142 -9.99 7.81 -4.99
CA ILE A 142 -8.68 8.38 -4.66
C ILE A 142 -8.77 9.75 -3.97
N HIS A 143 -9.61 10.68 -4.46
CA HIS A 143 -9.74 12.02 -3.89
C HIS A 143 -10.35 12.07 -2.49
N PRO A 144 -11.50 11.44 -2.20
CA PRO A 144 -12.03 11.41 -0.82
C PRO A 144 -11.12 10.63 0.13
N SER A 145 -10.50 9.54 -0.35
CA SER A 145 -9.60 8.72 0.49
C SER A 145 -8.36 9.49 0.92
N ILE A 146 -7.64 10.12 -0.01
CA ILE A 146 -6.42 10.89 0.33
C ILE A 146 -6.74 12.04 1.28
N GLN A 147 -7.84 12.76 1.06
CA GLN A 147 -8.26 13.86 1.94
C GLN A 147 -8.51 13.39 3.37
N THR A 148 -9.06 12.21 3.55
CA THR A 148 -9.39 11.66 4.88
C THR A 148 -8.16 11.02 5.53
N ASN A 149 -7.43 10.20 4.77
CA ASN A 149 -6.29 9.41 5.27
C ASN A 149 -5.12 10.31 5.68
N LEU A 150 -4.86 11.41 4.96
CA LEU A 150 -3.84 12.38 5.35
C LEU A 150 -4.19 13.12 6.66
N ARG A 151 -5.43 13.03 7.15
CA ARG A 151 -5.90 13.67 8.39
C ARG A 151 -6.10 12.69 9.54
N GLY A 152 -5.47 11.51 9.48
CA GLY A 152 -5.62 10.47 10.50
C GLY A 152 -7.04 9.90 10.55
N GLY A 153 -7.75 9.89 9.42
CA GLY A 153 -9.13 9.42 9.34
C GLY A 153 -10.19 10.50 9.57
N ASN A 154 -9.79 11.72 9.94
CA ASN A 154 -10.74 12.82 10.14
C ASN A 154 -11.28 13.36 8.81
N LEU A 155 -12.60 13.56 8.76
CA LEU A 155 -13.26 14.24 7.66
C LEU A 155 -12.80 15.71 7.55
N PRO A 156 -12.96 16.36 6.38
CA PRO A 156 -12.66 17.77 6.21
C PRO A 156 -13.35 18.65 7.26
N THR A 157 -12.71 19.76 7.64
CA THR A 157 -13.29 20.74 8.58
C THR A 157 -14.65 21.20 8.07
N PRO A 158 -15.69 21.23 8.92
CA PRO A 158 -16.99 21.73 8.51
C PRO A 158 -16.93 23.19 8.04
N GLU A 159 -17.62 23.49 6.94
CA GLU A 159 -17.78 24.83 6.37
C GLU A 159 -19.25 25.03 5.95
N THR A 160 -19.69 26.29 5.85
CA THR A 160 -21.02 26.62 5.31
C THR A 160 -21.02 26.54 3.78
N SER A 161 -22.17 26.33 3.17
CA SER A 161 -22.29 26.40 1.71
C SER A 161 -22.65 27.80 1.22
N VAL A 162 -22.56 28.03 -0.08
CA VAL A 162 -23.03 29.27 -0.70
C VAL A 162 -24.56 29.44 -0.64
N HIS A 163 -25.29 28.34 -0.43
CA HIS A 163 -26.76 28.30 -0.39
C HIS A 163 -27.34 28.25 1.03
N ASP A 164 -26.54 27.82 2.02
CA ASP A 164 -26.90 27.78 3.43
C ASP A 164 -25.67 28.22 4.26
N LYS A 165 -25.77 29.44 4.80
CA LYS A 165 -24.74 30.08 5.63
C LYS A 165 -24.91 29.82 7.12
N THR A 166 -25.92 29.05 7.51
CA THR A 166 -26.27 28.79 8.92
C THR A 166 -25.90 27.38 9.36
N THR A 167 -25.91 26.41 8.43
CA THR A 167 -25.57 25.02 8.72
C THR A 167 -24.14 24.70 8.32
N LEU A 168 -23.39 24.07 9.21
CA LEU A 168 -22.06 23.54 8.92
C LEU A 168 -22.16 22.15 8.28
N HIS A 169 -21.44 21.96 7.17
CA HIS A 169 -21.37 20.70 6.44
C HIS A 169 -19.91 20.36 6.13
N GLN A 170 -19.63 19.08 5.89
CA GLN A 170 -18.31 18.62 5.50
C GLN A 170 -18.32 18.28 4.01
N PHE A 171 -17.38 18.86 3.25
CA PHE A 171 -17.30 18.69 1.81
C PHE A 171 -15.96 18.09 1.40
N PHE A 172 -16.01 17.07 0.54
CA PHE A 172 -14.83 16.64 -0.20
C PHE A 172 -14.56 17.58 -1.37
N LYS A 173 -13.30 17.99 -1.53
CA LYS A 173 -12.88 18.88 -2.61
C LYS A 173 -12.35 18.03 -3.75
N LEU A 174 -13.02 18.05 -4.89
CA LEU A 174 -12.60 17.32 -6.10
C LEU A 174 -11.87 18.30 -7.03
N PRO A 175 -10.58 18.09 -7.33
CA PRO A 175 -9.88 18.95 -8.27
C PRO A 175 -10.41 18.67 -9.67
N ILE A 176 -10.83 19.72 -10.37
CA ILE A 176 -11.24 19.63 -11.76
C ILE A 176 -10.25 20.43 -12.60
N LYS A 177 -9.66 19.78 -13.61
CA LYS A 177 -8.86 20.47 -14.60
C LYS A 177 -9.79 20.93 -15.70
N TRP A 178 -9.97 22.24 -15.81
CA TRP A 178 -10.62 22.83 -16.98
C TRP A 178 -9.58 22.96 -18.08
N ASP A 179 -9.82 22.31 -19.21
CA ASP A 179 -9.10 22.66 -20.43
C ASP A 179 -9.57 24.06 -20.81
N LYS A 180 -8.68 25.04 -20.65
CA LYS A 180 -8.92 26.38 -21.18
C LYS A 180 -9.05 26.23 -22.69
N GLN A 181 -10.24 26.55 -23.22
CA GLN A 181 -10.41 26.78 -24.66
C GLN A 181 -9.53 27.94 -25.12
#